data_AF-A0A9E0H9U7-F1
#
_entry.id   AF-A0A9E0H9U7-F1
#
_cell.length_a   1.000
_cell.length_b   1.000
_cell.length_c   1.000
_cell.angle_alpha   90.00
_cell.angle_beta   90.00
_cell.angle_gamma   90.00
#
_symmetry.space_group_name_H-M   'P 1'
#
loop_
_entity.id
_entity.type
_entity.pdbx_description
1 polymer ?
#
loop_
_entity_poly.entity_id
_entity_poly.type
_entity_poly.pdbx_seq_one_letter_code
_entity_poly.pdbx_strand_id
1 'polypeptide(L)'
;MEPIDLLRCPRCSITLDAYRSGMWRCPACTGVLVTDAALRESLLEAGSTAVMVGGAARPSDGLRACPRCGDAMAAIWWSRQPVDRCERHGTWFDPDELAPVLRAAAEGAAARREVEDETRQREGMSSVLSFVLDLFD
;
A
#
# COMPACT_ATOMS: atom_id res chain seq x y z
N MET A 1 14.63 -24.71 0.14
CA MET A 1 15.50 -23.52 0.23
C MET A 1 15.41 -22.86 -1.13
N GLU A 2 14.54 -21.85 -1.27
CA GLU A 2 14.44 -21.12 -2.55
C GLU A 2 15.78 -20.42 -2.80
N PRO A 3 16.27 -20.37 -4.06
CA PRO A 3 17.53 -19.72 -4.37
C PRO A 3 17.49 -18.27 -3.88
N ILE A 4 18.63 -17.75 -3.41
CA ILE A 4 18.81 -16.32 -3.21
C ILE A 4 18.85 -15.71 -4.61
N ASP A 5 17.68 -15.44 -5.17
CA ASP A 5 17.54 -14.75 -6.44
C ASP A 5 18.22 -13.38 -6.26
N LEU A 6 19.35 -13.17 -6.92
CA LEU A 6 20.01 -11.87 -7.01
C LEU A 6 19.14 -10.95 -7.88
N LEU A 7 18.08 -10.42 -7.28
CA LEU A 7 17.12 -9.54 -7.95
C LEU A 7 17.85 -8.30 -8.47
N ARG A 8 17.58 -7.93 -9.71
CA ARG A 8 18.17 -6.73 -10.34
C ARG A 8 17.14 -5.62 -10.48
N CYS A 9 17.57 -4.40 -10.18
CA CYS A 9 16.79 -3.20 -10.42
C CYS A 9 16.44 -3.08 -11.91
N PRO A 10 15.17 -2.91 -12.29
CA PRO A 10 14.77 -2.80 -13.69
C PRO A 10 15.20 -1.48 -14.34
N ARG A 11 15.58 -0.49 -13.52
CA ARG A 11 16.08 0.82 -13.98
C ARG A 11 17.61 0.86 -14.02
N CYS A 12 18.27 0.40 -12.96
CA CYS A 12 19.72 0.54 -12.80
C CYS A 12 20.51 -0.71 -13.17
N SER A 13 19.85 -1.87 -13.34
CA SER A 13 20.46 -3.19 -13.59
C SER A 13 21.43 -3.69 -12.51
N ILE A 14 21.48 -3.05 -11.34
CA ILE A 14 22.26 -3.46 -10.16
C ILE A 14 21.44 -4.33 -9.20
N THR A 15 22.11 -5.05 -8.31
CA THR A 15 21.47 -5.89 -7.29
C THR A 15 20.61 -5.05 -6.34
N LEU A 16 19.44 -5.58 -5.98
CA LEU A 16 18.57 -5.01 -4.95
C LEU A 16 18.96 -5.51 -3.55
N ASP A 17 18.86 -4.63 -2.56
CA ASP A 17 19.07 -4.95 -1.15
C ASP A 17 17.73 -5.35 -0.51
N ALA A 18 17.67 -6.54 0.07
CA ALA A 18 16.57 -6.93 0.94
C ALA A 18 16.66 -6.12 2.25
N TYR A 19 15.60 -5.39 2.59
CA TYR A 19 15.58 -4.58 3.83
C TYR A 19 14.37 -4.88 4.74
N ARG A 20 13.35 -5.55 4.21
CA ARG A 20 12.23 -6.14 4.95
C ARG A 20 11.79 -7.41 4.22
N SER A 21 11.20 -8.37 4.92
CA SER A 21 10.62 -9.56 4.28
C SER A 21 9.65 -9.15 3.14
N GLY A 22 9.89 -9.67 1.94
CA GLY A 22 9.09 -9.35 0.75
C GLY A 22 9.32 -7.94 0.18
N MET A 23 10.37 -7.22 0.61
CA MET A 23 10.73 -5.91 0.09
C MET A 23 12.23 -5.80 -0.27
N TRP A 24 12.50 -5.35 -1.49
CA TRP A 24 13.85 -5.16 -2.00
C TRP A 24 14.03 -3.76 -2.59
N ARG A 25 15.09 -3.07 -2.20
CA ARG A 25 15.36 -1.68 -2.59
C ARG A 25 16.59 -1.59 -3.47
N CYS A 26 16.54 -0.75 -4.50
CA CYS A 26 17.72 -0.40 -5.26
C CYS A 26 18.58 0.62 -4.48
N PRO A 27 19.87 0.35 -4.22
CA PRO A 27 20.71 1.30 -3.49
C PRO A 27 21.03 2.58 -4.29
N ALA A 28 20.87 2.55 -5.62
CA ALA A 28 21.16 3.71 -6.48
C ALA A 28 19.94 4.62 -6.70
N CYS A 29 18.83 4.06 -7.20
CA CYS A 29 17.64 4.89 -7.48
C CYS A 29 16.66 4.95 -6.32
N THR A 30 16.76 4.07 -5.32
CA THR A 30 15.80 3.91 -4.19
C THR A 30 14.45 3.30 -4.53
N GLY A 31 14.20 2.91 -5.79
CA GLY A 31 13.01 2.15 -6.19
C GLY A 31 12.92 0.79 -5.49
N VAL A 32 11.70 0.29 -5.33
CA VAL A 32 11.39 -0.83 -4.44
C VAL A 32 10.52 -1.87 -5.14
N LEU A 33 10.92 -3.14 -5.09
CA LEU A 33 10.02 -4.26 -5.35
C LEU A 33 9.34 -4.67 -4.04
N VAL A 34 8.01 -4.77 -4.06
CA VAL A 34 7.20 -5.18 -2.92
C VAL A 34 6.28 -6.33 -3.33
N THR A 35 6.33 -7.46 -2.62
CA THR A 35 5.38 -8.56 -2.85
C THR A 35 3.98 -8.16 -2.42
N ASP A 36 2.95 -8.77 -3.00
CA ASP A 36 1.56 -8.50 -2.61
C ASP A 36 1.31 -8.76 -1.11
N ALA A 37 1.98 -9.77 -0.53
CA ALA A 37 1.89 -10.07 0.89
C ALA A 37 2.48 -8.95 1.77
N ALA A 38 3.70 -8.48 1.45
CA ALA A 38 4.37 -7.41 2.20
C ALA A 38 3.66 -6.06 2.02
N LEU A 39 3.08 -5.82 0.84
CA LEU A 39 2.31 -4.61 0.57
C LEU A 39 1.00 -4.59 1.35
N ARG A 40 0.27 -5.70 1.36
CA ARG A 40 -0.94 -5.87 2.18
C ARG A 40 -0.63 -5.65 3.66
N GLU A 41 0.45 -6.24 4.17
CA GLU A 41 0.88 -6.04 5.56
C GLU A 41 1.18 -4.56 5.85
N SER A 42 1.96 -3.89 4.99
CA SER A 42 2.29 -2.47 5.15
C SER A 42 1.03 -1.57 5.13
N LEU A 43 0.03 -1.91 4.31
CA LEU A 43 -1.25 -1.20 4.25
C LEU A 43 -2.10 -1.42 5.51
N LEU A 44 -2.10 -2.63 6.07
CA LEU A 44 -2.77 -2.94 7.34
C LEU A 44 -2.07 -2.25 8.51
N GLU A 45 -0.73 -2.23 8.54
CA GLU A 45 0.06 -1.48 9.53
C GLU A 45 -0.26 0.03 9.48
N ALA A 46 -0.47 0.58 8.28
CA ALA A 46 -0.94 1.95 8.10
C ALA A 46 -2.42 2.16 8.51
N GLY A 47 -3.15 1.11 8.89
CA GLY A 47 -4.55 1.18 9.33
C GLY A 47 -5.58 1.13 8.19
N SER A 48 -5.17 0.80 6.96
CA SER A 48 -6.13 0.60 5.88
C SER A 48 -6.92 -0.70 6.09
N THR A 49 -8.24 -0.62 6.06
CA THR A 49 -9.16 -1.77 6.08
C THR A 49 -9.54 -2.24 4.68
N ALA A 50 -9.23 -1.44 3.65
CA ALA A 50 -9.44 -1.78 2.26
C ALA A 50 -8.08 -1.94 1.57
N VAL A 51 -7.74 -3.19 1.23
CA VAL A 51 -6.53 -3.50 0.47
C VAL A 51 -6.95 -3.86 -0.94
N MET A 52 -7.03 -2.85 -1.81
CA MET A 52 -7.17 -3.10 -3.24
C MET A 52 -5.78 -3.36 -3.82
N VAL A 53 -5.48 -4.63 -4.10
CA VAL A 53 -4.26 -5.02 -4.81
C VAL A 53 -4.59 -5.08 -6.31
N GLY A 54 -4.15 -4.08 -7.07
CA GLY A 54 -4.46 -3.97 -8.49
C GLY A 54 -4.82 -2.53 -8.89
N GLY A 55 -4.98 -2.31 -10.20
CA GLY A 55 -5.15 -0.97 -10.75
C GLY A 55 -5.64 -1.00 -12.19
N ALA A 56 -6.18 0.11 -12.65
CA ALA A 56 -6.56 0.27 -14.05
C ALA A 56 -5.31 0.33 -14.93
N ALA A 57 -5.34 -0.27 -16.12
CA ALA A 57 -4.21 -0.20 -17.06
C ALA A 57 -3.87 1.27 -17.39
N ARG A 58 -2.58 1.58 -17.47
CA ARG A 58 -2.08 2.88 -17.95
C ARG A 58 -1.20 2.68 -19.18
N PRO A 59 -1.08 3.68 -20.08
CA PRO A 59 -0.04 3.67 -21.10
C PRO A 59 1.35 3.56 -20.44
N SER A 60 2.16 2.60 -20.90
CA SER A 60 3.54 2.45 -20.43
C SER A 60 4.49 3.33 -21.23
N ASP A 61 5.39 4.02 -20.55
CA ASP A 61 6.58 4.68 -21.11
C ASP A 61 7.69 3.68 -21.51
N GLY A 62 7.55 2.42 -21.09
CA GLY A 62 8.37 1.28 -21.49
C GLY A 62 7.97 0.03 -20.68
N LEU A 63 8.20 -1.16 -21.22
CA LEU A 63 7.95 -2.40 -20.48
C LEU A 63 9.11 -2.70 -19.54
N ARG A 64 8.93 -2.45 -18.23
CA ARG A 64 9.93 -2.83 -17.23
C ARG A 64 9.90 -4.33 -16.99
N ALA A 65 11.07 -4.95 -16.97
CA ALA A 65 11.21 -6.36 -16.61
C ALA A 65 11.03 -6.56 -15.09
N CYS A 66 10.28 -7.59 -14.69
CA CYS A 66 10.16 -8.00 -13.30
C CYS A 66 11.55 -8.43 -12.77
N PRO A 67 12.01 -7.89 -11.63
CA PRO A 67 13.31 -8.29 -11.05
C PRO A 67 13.45 -9.78 -10.74
N ARG A 68 12.32 -10.50 -10.61
CA ARG A 68 12.29 -11.91 -10.23
C ARG A 68 12.16 -12.86 -11.43
N CYS A 69 11.22 -12.63 -12.34
CA CYS A 69 11.01 -13.53 -13.49
C CYS A 69 11.46 -12.98 -14.83
N GLY A 70 11.84 -11.70 -14.92
CA GLY A 70 12.23 -11.05 -16.17
C GLY A 70 11.09 -10.67 -17.10
N ASP A 71 9.86 -11.15 -16.87
CA ASP A 71 8.70 -10.79 -17.69
C ASP A 71 8.36 -9.30 -17.61
N ALA A 72 7.76 -8.77 -18.67
CA ALA A 72 7.22 -7.42 -18.67
C ALA A 72 6.17 -7.23 -17.56
N MET A 73 6.33 -6.16 -16.79
CA MET A 73 5.35 -5.74 -15.80
C MET A 73 4.24 -4.91 -16.46
N ALA A 74 3.02 -5.07 -15.97
CA ALA A 74 1.88 -4.28 -16.37
C ALA A 74 1.94 -2.89 -15.73
N ALA A 75 1.98 -1.86 -16.56
CA ALA A 75 1.82 -0.48 -16.12
C ALA A 75 0.37 -0.26 -15.68
N ILE A 76 0.14 0.08 -14.41
CA ILE A 76 -1.19 0.33 -13.85
C ILE A 76 -1.24 1.61 -13.03
N TRP A 77 -2.46 2.14 -12.86
CA TRP A 77 -2.79 3.14 -11.86
C TRP A 77 -3.22 2.46 -10.57
N TRP A 78 -2.41 2.56 -9.52
CA TRP A 78 -2.84 2.22 -8.16
C TRP A 78 -3.31 3.49 -7.46
N SER A 79 -4.64 3.63 -7.34
CA SER A 79 -5.25 4.84 -6.80
C SER A 79 -4.83 6.07 -7.64
N ARG A 80 -3.87 6.87 -7.16
CA ARG A 80 -3.31 8.02 -7.90
C ARG A 80 -1.83 7.87 -8.26
N GLN A 81 -1.23 6.72 -7.95
CA GLN A 81 0.19 6.47 -8.19
C GLN A 81 0.36 5.56 -9.41
N PRO A 82 1.20 5.93 -10.39
CA PRO A 82 1.61 5.00 -11.42
C PRO A 82 2.49 3.94 -10.77
N VAL A 83 2.28 2.67 -11.09
CA VAL A 83 3.14 1.57 -10.64
C VAL A 83 3.29 0.54 -11.76
N ASP A 84 4.28 -0.33 -11.63
CA ASP A 84 4.50 -1.45 -12.55
C ASP A 84 4.31 -2.78 -11.81
N ARG A 85 3.35 -3.60 -12.25
CA ARG A 85 2.92 -4.81 -11.54
C ARG A 85 3.28 -6.08 -12.29
N CYS A 86 3.95 -7.00 -11.61
CA CYS A 86 4.03 -8.41 -11.97
C CYS A 86 2.96 -9.17 -11.18
N GLU A 87 1.99 -9.78 -11.85
CA GLU A 87 0.90 -10.53 -11.20
C GLU A 87 1.40 -11.66 -10.29
N ARG A 88 2.61 -12.16 -10.52
CA ARG A 88 3.18 -13.30 -9.76
C ARG A 88 4.08 -12.88 -8.61
N HIS A 89 4.78 -11.75 -8.74
CA HIS A 89 5.90 -11.40 -7.85
C HIS A 89 5.72 -10.09 -7.10
N GLY A 90 4.71 -9.29 -7.48
CA GLY A 90 4.35 -8.07 -6.78
C GLY A 90 4.52 -6.82 -7.63
N THR A 91 4.74 -5.69 -6.95
CA THR A 91 4.67 -4.36 -7.55
C THR A 91 6.01 -3.65 -7.39
N TRP A 92 6.50 -3.10 -8.49
CA TRP A 92 7.61 -2.16 -8.50
C TRP A 92 7.09 -0.75 -8.28
N PHE A 93 7.66 -0.08 -7.29
CA PHE A 93 7.49 1.34 -7.02
C PHE A 93 8.78 2.04 -7.40
N ASP A 94 8.66 3.04 -8.24
CA ASP A 94 9.74 3.97 -8.50
C ASP A 94 10.03 4.86 -7.26
N PRO A 95 11.12 5.64 -7.32
CA PRO A 95 11.48 6.52 -6.22
C PRO A 95 10.28 7.42 -5.87
N ASP A 96 10.00 7.54 -4.57
CA ASP A 96 8.92 8.35 -4.03
C ASP A 96 7.48 7.90 -4.34
N GLU A 97 7.25 6.75 -4.99
CA GLU A 97 5.88 6.27 -5.29
C GLU A 97 5.23 5.48 -4.14
N LEU A 98 6.02 4.70 -3.38
CA LEU A 98 5.47 3.87 -2.28
C LEU A 98 5.00 4.72 -1.09
N ALA A 99 5.73 5.78 -0.75
CA ALA A 99 5.42 6.59 0.42
C ALA A 99 4.05 7.30 0.35
N PRO A 100 3.64 7.91 -0.78
CA PRO A 100 2.28 8.42 -0.97
C PRO A 100 1.19 7.37 -0.80
N VAL A 101 1.42 6.12 -1.24
CA VAL A 101 0.44 5.03 -1.06
C VAL A 101 0.22 4.72 0.42
N LEU A 102 1.30 4.56 1.18
CA LEU A 102 1.21 4.28 2.63
C LEU A 102 0.64 5.47 3.42
N ARG A 103 0.95 6.70 3.01
CA ARG A 103 0.38 7.91 3.62
C ARG A 103 -1.12 8.00 3.39
N ALA A 104 -1.59 7.79 2.16
CA ALA A 104 -3.01 7.81 1.85
C ALA A 104 -3.79 6.74 2.63
N ALA A 105 -3.19 5.57 2.85
CA ALA A 105 -3.74 4.53 3.71
C ALA A 105 -3.91 5.00 5.16
N ALA A 106 -2.89 5.65 5.73
CA ALA A 106 -2.92 6.19 7.09
C ALA A 106 -3.93 7.33 7.27
N GLU A 107 -3.99 8.26 6.32
CA GLU A 107 -4.95 9.37 6.31
C GLU A 107 -6.39 8.84 6.25
N GLY A 108 -6.65 7.87 5.37
CA GLY A 108 -7.97 7.23 5.29
C GLY A 108 -8.34 6.44 6.54
N ALA A 109 -7.37 5.86 7.24
CA ALA A 109 -7.59 5.20 8.53
C ALA A 109 -7.94 6.20 9.63
N ALA A 110 -7.23 7.33 9.69
CA ALA A 110 -7.48 8.39 10.67
C ALA A 110 -8.86 9.01 10.50
N ALA A 111 -9.23 9.37 9.26
CA ALA A 111 -10.54 9.96 8.96
C ALA A 111 -11.71 9.02 9.36
N ARG A 112 -11.56 7.71 9.16
CA ARG A 112 -12.58 6.73 9.59
C ARG A 112 -12.76 6.69 11.10
N ARG A 113 -11.66 6.70 11.86
CA ARG A 113 -11.70 6.71 13.33
C ARG A 113 -12.37 7.96 13.88
N GLU A 114 -12.08 9.12 13.30
CA GLU A 114 -12.72 10.39 13.67
C GLU A 114 -14.24 10.32 13.50
N VAL A 115 -14.72 9.81 12.36
CA VAL A 115 -16.17 9.61 12.11
C VAL A 115 -16.79 8.62 13.10
N GLU A 116 -16.10 7.51 13.40
CA GLU A 116 -16.57 6.51 14.38
C GLU A 116 -16.66 7.09 15.80
N ASP A 117 -15.66 7.88 16.22
CA ASP A 117 -15.62 8.53 17.52
C ASP A 117 -16.71 9.60 17.66
N GLU A 118 -16.93 10.43 16.63
CA GLU A 118 -18.03 11.41 16.60
C GLU A 118 -19.39 10.73 16.68
N THR A 119 -19.58 9.64 15.94
CA THR A 119 -20.85 8.87 15.95
C THR A 119 -21.10 8.30 17.35
N ARG A 120 -20.09 7.68 17.96
CA ARG A 120 -20.17 7.15 19.33
C ARG A 120 -20.47 8.24 20.36
N GLN A 121 -19.87 9.42 20.22
CA GLN A 121 -20.10 10.54 21.14
C GLN A 121 -21.53 11.08 21.03
N ARG A 122 -22.07 11.18 19.81
CA ARG A 122 -23.47 11.61 19.56
C ARG A 122 -24.47 10.60 20.12
N GLU A 123 -24.26 9.31 19.90
CA GLU A 123 -25.09 8.24 20.46
C GLU A 123 -25.04 8.23 21.99
N GLY A 124 -23.84 8.38 22.57
CA GLY A 124 -23.66 8.50 24.02
C GLY A 124 -24.39 9.71 24.60
N MET A 125 -24.26 10.89 23.98
CA MET A 125 -24.95 12.11 24.43
C MET A 125 -26.47 11.98 24.33
N SER A 126 -26.97 11.39 23.24
CA SER A 126 -28.41 11.11 23.07
C SER A 126 -28.94 10.14 24.13
N SER A 127 -28.17 9.10 24.46
CA SER A 127 -28.53 8.14 25.51
C SER A 127 -28.57 8.77 26.90
N VAL A 128 -27.60 9.65 27.21
CA VAL A 128 -27.58 10.38 28.49
C VAL A 128 -28.77 11.35 28.58
N LEU A 129 -29.07 12.09 27.51
CA LEU A 129 -30.22 12.98 27.45
C LEU A 129 -31.54 12.23 27.65
N SER A 130 -31.71 11.06 27.02
CA SER A 130 -32.88 10.19 27.25
C SER A 130 -32.99 9.79 28.72
N PHE A 131 -31.91 9.29 29.31
CA PHE A 131 -31.90 8.83 30.70
C PHE A 131 -32.18 9.95 31.70
N VAL A 132 -31.68 11.17 31.46
CA VAL A 132 -31.96 12.34 32.30
C VAL A 132 -33.44 12.74 32.22
N LEU A 133 -34.04 12.73 31.02
CA LEU A 133 -35.47 13.02 30.87
C LEU A 133 -36.35 11.99 31.59
N ASP A 134 -35.98 10.71 31.57
CA ASP A 134 -36.70 9.63 32.26
C ASP A 134 -36.64 9.73 33.81
N LEU A 135 -35.73 10.52 34.39
CA LEU A 135 -35.55 10.69 35.85
C LEU A 135 -36.40 11.82 36.45
N PHE A 136 -36.98 12.68 35.62
CA PHE A 136 -37.80 13.82 36.04
C PHE A 136 -39.31 13.60 35.85
N ASP A 137 -39.72 12.38 35.53
CA ASP A 137 -41.11 11.88 35.49
C ASP A 137 -41.33 10.90 36.67
#